data_AF-A0A924ZIS9-F1
#
_entry.id   AF-A0A924ZIS9-F1
#
_cell.length_a   1.000
_cell.length_b   1.000
_cell.length_c   1.000
_cell.angle_alpha   90.00
_cell.angle_beta   90.00
_cell.angle_gamma   90.00
#
_symmetry.space_group_name_H-M   'P 1'
#
loop_
_entity.id
_entity.type
_entity.pdbx_description
1 polymer ?
#
loop_
_entity_poly.entity_id
_entity_poly.type
_entity_poly.pdbx_seq_one_letter_code
_entity_poly.pdbx_strand_id
1 'polypeptide(L)'
;QLAMVSHHGSQCGFCTPGFVVSMAVAHLNGATDHDTQLAGNLCRCTGYAPIIRAAEAVEATPVPDWMTSDSAFLSAQLSSGGPASKVGDAASGSFHPRTTAELADWYMDNSDATLIAGATDVGLWVTKLLRDLPKVAFLHGVKDLQTITRSGDTLRIGAGVTISDLLTAVRPLHPSFAELLRRYASVQVRNAATIGGNIANGSPIGDGPPALIAMGATLHLRQGGTTRDMPLENFFLEYRKQDRRPGEFVEAITLPTAAPALRCYKVSKRFDQDISAVCGCFNVTVADGRVTAARIAFGGMAGIPKRATTVEDALLNQPWAEHTIRQATQSFAYDFQPMTDMRASATYRLQVAQNLLTRYFHDLAGSPVDVLQVQP
;
A
#
# COMPACT_ATOMS: atom_id res chain seq x y z
N GLN A 1 3.09 -6.76 29.35
CA GLN A 1 2.87 -8.19 29.70
C GLN A 1 1.95 -8.35 30.90
N LEU A 2 2.24 -7.76 32.06
CA LEU A 2 1.39 -7.87 33.25
C LEU A 2 -0.08 -7.50 32.97
N ALA A 3 -0.33 -6.41 32.23
CA ALA A 3 -1.70 -6.02 31.84
C ALA A 3 -2.45 -7.11 31.06
N MET A 4 -1.78 -7.90 30.21
CA MET A 4 -2.42 -9.02 29.50
C MET A 4 -2.90 -10.11 30.47
N VAL A 5 -2.16 -10.34 31.55
CA VAL A 5 -2.57 -11.27 32.61
C VAL A 5 -3.76 -10.67 33.38
N SER A 6 -3.63 -9.43 33.85
CA SER A 6 -4.64 -8.76 34.68
C SER A 6 -6.00 -8.56 34.00
N HIS A 7 -6.00 -8.33 32.68
CA HIS A 7 -7.22 -8.10 31.91
C HIS A 7 -7.73 -9.35 31.19
N HIS A 8 -7.14 -10.52 31.43
CA HIS A 8 -7.47 -11.78 30.77
C HIS A 8 -7.36 -11.72 29.24
N GLY A 9 -6.32 -11.03 28.74
CA GLY A 9 -6.02 -10.86 27.31
C GLY A 9 -5.56 -12.14 26.59
N SER A 10 -5.61 -13.30 27.25
CA SER A 10 -5.23 -14.60 26.68
C SER A 10 -6.16 -15.72 27.17
N GLN A 11 -6.45 -16.68 26.28
CA GLN A 11 -7.10 -17.95 26.62
C GLN A 11 -6.20 -19.13 26.24
N CYS A 12 -6.18 -19.52 24.95
CA CYS A 12 -5.31 -20.62 24.49
C CYS A 12 -3.82 -20.28 24.47
N GLY A 13 -3.46 -19.00 24.59
CA GLY A 13 -2.08 -18.50 24.64
C GLY A 13 -1.35 -18.43 23.29
N PHE A 14 -1.83 -19.09 22.24
CA PHE A 14 -1.08 -19.22 20.98
C PHE A 14 -0.79 -17.87 20.29
N CYS A 15 -1.78 -16.99 20.19
CA CYS A 15 -1.60 -15.65 19.58
C CYS A 15 -0.92 -14.65 20.51
N THR A 16 -0.83 -14.95 21.81
CA THR A 16 -0.42 -13.99 22.85
C THR A 16 0.98 -13.41 22.64
N PRO A 17 2.02 -14.18 22.24
CA PRO A 17 3.33 -13.60 21.96
C PRO A 17 3.27 -12.52 20.88
N GLY A 18 2.54 -12.77 19.79
CA GLY A 18 2.38 -11.80 18.71
C GLY A 18 1.69 -10.51 19.17
N PHE A 19 0.62 -10.63 19.97
CA PHE A 19 -0.03 -9.45 20.54
C PHE A 19 0.90 -8.68 21.48
N VAL A 20 1.61 -9.37 22.38
CA VAL A 20 2.55 -8.76 23.32
C VAL A 20 3.64 -7.96 22.59
N VAL A 21 4.23 -8.51 21.52
CA VAL A 21 5.23 -7.79 20.73
C VAL A 21 4.62 -6.58 20.03
N SER A 22 3.45 -6.73 19.37
CA SER A 22 2.78 -5.59 18.73
C SER A 22 2.44 -4.47 19.73
N MET A 23 1.90 -4.80 20.90
CA MET A 23 1.58 -3.82 21.94
C MET A 23 2.84 -3.18 22.54
N ALA A 24 3.92 -3.96 22.72
CA ALA A 24 5.18 -3.42 23.22
C ALA A 24 5.79 -2.41 22.24
N VAL A 25 5.76 -2.70 20.93
CA VAL A 25 6.24 -1.76 19.89
C VAL A 25 5.33 -0.54 19.78
N ALA A 26 4.00 -0.73 19.85
CA ALA A 26 3.06 0.39 19.88
C ALA A 26 3.33 1.30 21.10
N HIS A 27 3.51 0.71 22.28
CA HIS A 27 3.85 1.42 23.50
C HIS A 27 5.18 2.17 23.42
N LEU A 28 6.24 1.53 22.89
CA LEU A 28 7.54 2.15 22.63
C LEU A 28 7.41 3.40 21.75
N ASN A 29 6.51 3.36 20.76
CA ASN A 29 6.27 4.46 19.83
C ASN A 29 5.20 5.46 20.31
N GLY A 30 4.61 5.27 21.49
CA GLY A 30 3.51 6.09 22.01
C GLY A 30 2.21 6.01 21.20
N ALA A 31 2.02 4.93 20.43
CA ALA A 31 0.83 4.74 19.60
C ALA A 31 -0.36 4.25 20.44
N THR A 32 -1.51 4.91 20.29
CA THR A 32 -2.77 4.61 20.99
C THR A 32 -3.91 4.18 20.06
N ASP A 33 -3.64 4.09 18.75
CA ASP A 33 -4.59 3.61 17.74
C ASP A 33 -4.66 2.07 17.70
N HIS A 34 -5.02 1.45 18.82
CA HIS A 34 -4.92 -0.01 19.05
C HIS A 34 -5.59 -0.86 17.97
N ASP A 35 -6.76 -0.46 17.46
CA ASP A 35 -7.43 -1.17 16.37
C ASP A 35 -6.53 -1.26 15.13
N THR A 36 -5.81 -0.19 14.82
CA THR A 36 -4.87 -0.15 13.68
C THR A 36 -3.60 -0.93 13.99
N GLN A 37 -3.01 -0.74 15.17
CA GLN A 37 -1.76 -1.43 15.58
C GLN A 37 -1.94 -2.95 15.65
N LEU A 38 -3.12 -3.40 16.09
CA LEU A 38 -3.42 -4.81 16.35
C LEU A 38 -4.20 -5.50 15.22
N ALA A 39 -4.59 -4.79 14.16
CA ALA A 39 -5.33 -5.35 13.02
C ALA A 39 -4.65 -6.59 12.39
N GLY A 40 -3.32 -6.68 12.45
CA GLY A 40 -2.55 -7.82 11.94
C GLY A 40 -2.45 -9.02 12.90
N ASN A 41 -2.95 -8.90 14.12
CA ASN A 41 -2.91 -9.94 15.14
C ASN A 41 -4.30 -10.57 15.28
N LEU A 42 -4.42 -11.83 14.88
CA LEU A 42 -5.70 -12.55 14.93
C LEU A 42 -5.84 -13.30 16.25
N CYS A 43 -6.98 -13.10 16.92
CA CYS A 43 -7.40 -13.89 18.07
C CYS A 43 -8.76 -14.53 17.80
N ARG A 44 -8.88 -15.84 18.07
CA ARG A 44 -10.15 -16.57 17.91
C ARG A 44 -10.87 -16.85 19.24
N CYS A 45 -10.19 -16.68 20.37
CA CYS A 45 -10.70 -17.08 21.67
C CYS A 45 -11.28 -15.90 22.47
N THR A 46 -10.56 -14.77 22.52
CA THR A 46 -10.84 -13.70 23.49
C THR A 46 -11.94 -12.74 23.09
N GLY A 47 -12.32 -12.68 21.81
CA GLY A 47 -13.21 -11.65 21.30
C GLY A 47 -12.60 -10.24 21.29
N TYR A 48 -11.26 -10.11 21.39
CA TYR A 48 -10.46 -8.87 21.35
C TYR A 48 -10.64 -7.90 22.52
N ALA A 49 -11.85 -7.68 23.04
CA ALA A 49 -12.12 -6.73 24.13
C ALA A 49 -11.16 -6.79 25.33
N PRO A 50 -10.78 -7.96 25.90
CA PRO A 50 -9.80 -7.99 27.00
C PRO A 50 -8.38 -7.61 26.59
N ILE A 51 -8.02 -7.76 25.30
CA ILE A 51 -6.72 -7.37 24.77
C ILE A 51 -6.65 -5.84 24.64
N ILE A 52 -7.73 -5.22 24.14
CA ILE A 52 -7.83 -3.75 24.05
C ILE A 52 -7.74 -3.12 25.45
N ARG A 53 -8.49 -3.64 26.43
CA ARG A 53 -8.37 -3.20 27.83
C ARG A 53 -6.95 -3.30 28.38
N ALA A 54 -6.20 -4.34 28.00
CA ALA A 54 -4.80 -4.50 28.41
C ALA A 54 -3.86 -3.49 27.74
N ALA A 55 -4.12 -3.10 26.49
CA ALA A 55 -3.34 -2.11 25.75
C ALA A 55 -3.59 -0.70 26.29
N GLU A 56 -4.85 -0.34 26.51
CA GLU A 56 -5.25 0.95 27.11
C GLU A 56 -4.64 1.13 28.51
N ALA A 57 -4.66 0.07 29.33
CA ALA A 57 -4.14 0.11 30.70
C ALA A 57 -2.64 0.42 30.80
N VAL A 58 -1.88 0.26 29.72
CA VAL A 58 -0.42 0.53 29.71
C VAL A 58 -0.05 1.82 29.01
N GLU A 59 -0.98 2.56 28.41
CA GLU A 59 -0.67 3.79 27.65
C GLU A 59 0.12 4.82 28.47
N ALA A 60 -0.28 5.04 29.72
CA ALA A 60 0.36 5.99 30.62
C ALA A 60 1.54 5.41 31.41
N THR A 61 1.87 4.13 31.21
CA THR A 61 3.01 3.50 31.89
C THR A 61 4.32 3.95 31.23
N PRO A 62 5.44 4.09 31.97
CA PRO A 62 6.73 4.34 31.34
C PRO A 62 7.17 3.17 30.45
N VAL A 63 7.69 3.48 29.26
CA VAL A 63 8.37 2.49 28.41
C VAL A 63 9.58 1.95 29.16
N PRO A 64 9.76 0.61 29.27
CA PRO A 64 10.93 0.05 29.94
C PRO A 64 12.25 0.46 29.26
N ASP A 65 13.22 0.93 30.05
CA ASP A 65 14.50 1.47 29.54
C ASP A 65 15.21 0.52 28.55
N TRP A 66 15.23 -0.77 28.85
CA TRP A 66 15.87 -1.81 28.03
C TRP A 66 15.35 -1.87 26.59
N MET A 67 14.11 -1.45 26.33
CA MET A 67 13.55 -1.39 24.97
C MET A 67 14.24 -0.34 24.09
N THR A 68 14.89 0.65 24.71
CA THR A 68 15.62 1.71 24.02
C THR A 68 17.13 1.53 24.12
N SER A 69 17.64 1.23 25.32
CA SER A 69 19.08 1.20 25.62
C SER A 69 19.82 0.06 24.94
N ASP A 70 19.15 -1.08 24.75
CA ASP A 70 19.83 -2.31 24.34
C ASP A 70 19.83 -2.48 22.81
N SER A 71 19.16 -1.59 22.07
CA SER A 71 18.97 -1.70 20.62
C SER A 71 20.28 -1.82 19.84
N ALA A 72 21.29 -1.00 20.17
CA ALA A 72 22.60 -1.03 19.52
C ALA A 72 23.37 -2.31 19.84
N PHE A 73 23.32 -2.76 21.09
CA PHE A 73 23.95 -4.00 21.55
C PHE A 73 23.32 -5.22 20.87
N LEU A 74 21.99 -5.32 20.88
CA LEU A 74 21.25 -6.42 20.24
C LEU A 74 21.47 -6.42 18.73
N SER A 75 21.48 -5.25 18.08
CA SER A 75 21.73 -5.15 16.63
C SER A 75 23.13 -5.63 16.25
N ALA A 76 24.13 -5.39 17.09
CA ALA A 76 25.49 -5.88 16.86
C ALA A 76 25.62 -7.41 17.02
N GLN A 77 24.71 -8.04 17.77
CA GLN A 77 24.67 -9.50 17.96
C GLN A 77 23.83 -10.23 16.90
N LEU A 78 22.95 -9.51 16.20
CA LEU A 78 22.19 -10.09 15.09
C LEU A 78 23.14 -10.37 13.92
N SER A 79 23.27 -11.65 13.57
CA SER A 79 23.95 -12.05 12.34
C SER A 79 23.31 -11.30 11.17
N SER A 80 24.13 -10.68 10.32
CA SER A 80 23.67 -10.01 9.10
C SER A 80 22.95 -10.93 8.09
N GLY A 81 22.85 -12.23 8.39
CA GLY A 81 22.13 -13.19 7.57
C GLY A 81 22.92 -13.56 6.33
N GLY A 82 23.82 -14.53 6.49
CA GLY A 82 24.54 -15.18 5.40
C GLY A 82 25.59 -16.13 5.99
N PRO A 83 25.93 -17.26 5.33
CA PRO A 83 27.18 -17.94 5.67
C PRO A 83 28.30 -16.91 5.49
N ALA A 84 29.25 -16.88 6.42
CA ALA A 84 30.52 -16.22 6.15
C ALA A 84 31.05 -16.82 4.85
N SER A 85 30.95 -16.06 3.75
CA SER A 85 31.48 -16.47 2.47
C SER A 85 32.96 -16.67 2.68
N LYS A 86 33.39 -17.94 2.79
CA LYS A 86 34.77 -18.30 2.54
C LYS A 86 35.07 -17.76 1.15
N VAL A 87 36.07 -16.89 1.06
CA VAL A 87 36.64 -16.43 -0.20
C VAL A 87 36.96 -17.68 -1.03
N GLY A 88 36.15 -17.99 -2.04
CA GLY A 88 36.38 -19.16 -2.89
C GLY A 88 35.18 -19.84 -3.56
N ASP A 89 33.97 -19.81 -3.01
CA ASP A 89 32.82 -20.49 -3.65
C ASP A 89 31.97 -19.53 -4.49
N ALA A 90 32.23 -19.54 -5.79
CA ALA A 90 31.45 -18.83 -6.79
C ALA A 90 30.21 -19.64 -7.21
N ALA A 91 29.11 -19.54 -6.45
CA ALA A 91 27.71 -19.72 -6.88
C ALA A 91 26.74 -19.47 -5.70
N SER A 92 25.71 -18.63 -5.89
CA SER A 92 24.58 -18.34 -4.95
C SER A 92 24.76 -17.28 -3.84
N GLY A 93 25.48 -16.19 -4.08
CA GLY A 93 25.48 -15.02 -3.16
C GLY A 93 24.29 -14.09 -3.40
N SER A 94 23.55 -13.70 -2.35
CA SER A 94 22.61 -12.58 -2.42
C SER A 94 23.36 -11.25 -2.54
N PHE A 95 22.86 -10.33 -3.38
CA PHE A 95 23.44 -9.01 -3.54
C PHE A 95 22.79 -7.99 -2.59
N HIS A 96 23.59 -7.12 -1.98
CA HIS A 96 23.15 -6.15 -0.97
C HIS A 96 23.65 -4.73 -1.33
N PRO A 97 23.06 -4.07 -2.35
CA PRO A 97 23.46 -2.73 -2.73
C PRO A 97 23.16 -1.72 -1.62
N ARG A 98 24.00 -0.69 -1.53
CA ARG A 98 23.87 0.43 -0.59
C ARG A 98 23.35 1.69 -1.26
N THR A 99 23.50 1.79 -2.58
CA THR A 99 23.09 2.95 -3.38
C THR A 99 22.30 2.54 -4.62
N THR A 100 21.49 3.45 -5.16
CA THR A 100 20.78 3.23 -6.42
C THR A 100 21.73 3.02 -7.59
N ALA A 101 22.92 3.65 -7.56
CA ALA A 101 23.96 3.45 -8.55
C ALA A 101 24.49 2.01 -8.54
N GLU A 102 24.86 1.48 -7.37
CA GLU A 102 25.31 0.08 -7.24
C GLU A 102 24.24 -0.92 -7.71
N LEU A 103 22.97 -0.67 -7.36
CA LEU A 103 21.85 -1.49 -7.83
C LEU A 103 21.72 -1.43 -9.35
N ALA A 104 21.78 -0.22 -9.94
CA ALA A 104 21.62 -0.02 -11.37
C ALA A 104 22.72 -0.71 -12.16
N ASP A 105 23.97 -0.58 -11.72
CA ASP A 105 25.13 -1.22 -12.37
C ASP A 105 25.02 -2.75 -12.29
N TRP A 106 24.76 -3.29 -11.10
CA TRP A 106 24.65 -4.74 -10.92
C TRP A 106 23.47 -5.35 -11.70
N TYR A 107 22.33 -4.66 -11.76
CA TYR A 107 21.13 -5.19 -12.39
C TYR A 107 21.18 -5.21 -13.93
N MET A 108 22.08 -4.41 -14.54
CA MET A 108 22.36 -4.50 -15.97
C MET A 108 22.93 -5.88 -16.35
N ASP A 109 23.88 -6.38 -15.56
CA ASP A 109 24.51 -7.70 -15.78
C ASP A 109 23.67 -8.86 -15.22
N ASN A 110 22.64 -8.54 -14.46
CA ASN A 110 21.82 -9.51 -13.71
C ASN A 110 20.33 -9.28 -13.93
N SER A 111 19.93 -8.98 -15.17
CA SER A 111 18.55 -8.63 -15.53
C SER A 111 17.48 -9.69 -15.18
N ASP A 112 17.90 -10.95 -14.99
CA ASP A 112 17.10 -12.09 -14.56
C ASP A 112 16.97 -12.23 -13.03
N ALA A 113 17.67 -11.41 -12.26
CA ALA A 113 17.64 -11.44 -10.81
C ALA A 113 16.27 -11.07 -10.24
N THR A 114 15.95 -11.68 -9.10
CA THR A 114 14.78 -11.30 -8.30
C THR A 114 15.15 -10.19 -7.33
N LEU A 115 14.63 -9.00 -7.57
CA LEU A 115 14.77 -7.88 -6.63
C LEU A 115 13.80 -8.06 -5.45
N ILE A 116 14.31 -7.94 -4.22
CA ILE A 116 13.55 -8.13 -2.98
C ILE A 116 13.61 -6.85 -2.15
N ALA A 117 12.49 -6.12 -2.09
CA ALA A 117 12.32 -5.01 -1.16
C ALA A 117 11.80 -5.54 0.19
N GLY A 118 10.51 -5.35 0.50
CA GLY A 118 9.90 -5.80 1.76
C GLY A 118 9.65 -7.31 1.88
N ALA A 119 9.86 -8.07 0.81
CA ALA A 119 9.55 -9.51 0.73
C ALA A 119 8.09 -9.92 1.06
N THR A 120 7.15 -8.98 1.12
CA THR A 120 5.74 -9.22 1.49
C THR A 120 4.91 -9.90 0.40
N ASP A 121 5.39 -9.88 -0.85
CA ASP A 121 4.88 -10.70 -1.96
C ASP A 121 5.82 -11.87 -2.25
N VAL A 122 7.11 -11.58 -2.51
CA VAL A 122 8.13 -12.58 -2.88
C VAL A 122 8.31 -13.66 -1.82
N GLY A 123 8.17 -13.34 -0.53
CA GLY A 123 8.25 -14.34 0.54
C GLY A 123 7.20 -15.46 0.42
N LEU A 124 6.05 -15.18 -0.21
CA LEU A 124 5.03 -16.19 -0.47
C LEU A 124 5.44 -17.14 -1.62
N TRP A 125 6.32 -16.71 -2.52
CA TRP A 125 6.85 -17.60 -3.56
C TRP A 125 7.68 -18.72 -2.94
N VAL A 126 8.45 -18.42 -1.91
CA VAL A 126 9.24 -19.41 -1.18
C VAL A 126 8.34 -20.21 -0.23
N THR A 127 7.58 -19.54 0.63
CA THR A 127 6.85 -20.21 1.74
C THR A 127 5.59 -20.95 1.30
N LYS A 128 4.93 -20.53 0.21
CA LYS A 128 3.67 -21.13 -0.28
C LYS A 128 3.82 -21.79 -1.63
N LEU A 129 4.63 -21.23 -2.53
CA LEU A 129 4.88 -21.84 -3.84
C LEU A 129 6.13 -22.72 -3.87
N LEU A 130 6.88 -22.82 -2.75
CA LEU A 130 8.09 -23.64 -2.61
C LEU A 130 9.11 -23.39 -3.73
N ARG A 131 9.17 -22.15 -4.23
CA ARG A 131 10.13 -21.75 -5.25
C ARG A 131 11.48 -21.48 -4.64
N ASP A 132 12.51 -21.88 -5.36
CA ASP A 132 13.89 -21.49 -5.09
C ASP A 132 14.24 -20.22 -5.88
N LEU A 133 14.99 -19.31 -5.26
CA LEU A 133 15.34 -18.00 -5.83
C LEU A 133 16.86 -17.88 -5.95
N PRO A 134 17.46 -18.32 -7.08
CA PRO A 134 18.90 -18.53 -7.16
C PRO A 134 19.71 -17.24 -7.20
N LYS A 135 19.14 -16.16 -7.76
CA LYS A 135 19.79 -14.86 -7.90
C LYS A 135 18.89 -13.76 -7.34
N VAL A 136 19.31 -13.18 -6.21
CA VAL A 136 18.50 -12.20 -5.47
C VAL A 136 19.32 -10.95 -5.12
N ALA A 137 18.65 -9.80 -5.08
CA ALA A 137 19.20 -8.57 -4.52
C ALA A 137 18.24 -7.98 -3.50
N PHE A 138 18.71 -7.68 -2.28
CA PHE A 138 17.87 -7.06 -1.26
C PHE A 138 18.03 -5.54 -1.23
N LEU A 139 16.91 -4.84 -1.40
CA LEU A 139 16.89 -3.38 -1.59
C LEU A 139 16.78 -2.57 -0.29
N HIS A 140 16.59 -3.24 0.86
CA HIS A 140 16.44 -2.57 2.17
C HIS A 140 17.68 -1.76 2.59
N GLY A 141 18.85 -2.11 2.05
CA GLY A 141 20.12 -1.40 2.27
C GLY A 141 20.30 -0.14 1.43
N VAL A 142 19.47 0.07 0.39
CA VAL A 142 19.60 1.17 -0.57
C VAL A 142 18.93 2.43 -0.02
N LYS A 143 19.70 3.27 0.69
CA LYS A 143 19.14 4.38 1.47
C LYS A 143 18.65 5.56 0.63
N ASP A 144 19.30 5.83 -0.49
CA ASP A 144 18.87 6.84 -1.47
C ASP A 144 17.61 6.44 -2.25
N LEU A 145 17.19 5.16 -2.20
CA LEU A 145 15.90 4.70 -2.75
C LEU A 145 14.74 4.85 -1.74
N GLN A 146 15.03 5.24 -0.50
CA GLN A 146 14.05 5.32 0.62
C GLN A 146 13.73 6.77 1.00
N THR A 147 13.96 7.72 0.08
CA THR A 147 13.79 9.15 0.33
C THR A 147 12.42 9.66 -0.11
N ILE A 148 11.88 10.61 0.64
CA ILE A 148 10.73 11.43 0.24
C ILE A 148 11.21 12.88 0.17
N THR A 149 11.09 13.51 -1.00
CA THR A 149 11.56 14.88 -1.24
C THR A 149 10.46 15.73 -1.81
N ARG A 150 10.17 16.86 -1.15
CA ARG A 150 9.23 17.86 -1.66
C ARG A 150 9.97 18.86 -2.53
N SER A 151 9.44 19.13 -3.71
CA SER A 151 9.92 20.16 -4.63
C SER A 151 8.74 20.97 -5.14
N GLY A 152 8.55 22.17 -4.58
CA GLY A 152 7.42 23.04 -4.90
C GLY A 152 6.08 22.37 -4.62
N ASP A 153 5.31 22.15 -5.69
CA ASP A 153 3.98 21.54 -5.73
C ASP A 153 4.01 20.02 -5.97
N THR A 154 5.18 19.39 -5.91
CA THR A 154 5.35 17.95 -6.10
C THR A 154 6.07 17.27 -4.94
N LEU A 155 5.79 15.99 -4.78
CA LEU A 155 6.43 15.08 -3.84
C LEU A 155 7.03 13.92 -4.62
N ARG A 156 8.36 13.80 -4.63
CA ARG A 156 9.08 12.65 -5.15
C ARG A 156 9.26 11.63 -4.05
N ILE A 157 8.87 10.38 -4.31
CA ILE A 157 8.89 9.27 -3.36
C ILE A 157 9.70 8.14 -3.98
N GLY A 158 10.80 7.75 -3.32
CA GLY A 158 11.63 6.64 -3.75
C GLY A 158 10.91 5.29 -3.64
N ALA A 159 11.25 4.35 -4.52
CA ALA A 159 10.62 3.03 -4.60
C ALA A 159 10.78 2.17 -3.34
N GLY A 160 11.81 2.45 -2.53
CA GLY A 160 12.12 1.77 -1.28
C GLY A 160 11.34 2.33 -0.08
N VAL A 161 10.62 3.45 -0.23
CA VAL A 161 9.80 4.03 0.84
C VAL A 161 8.74 3.03 1.28
N THR A 162 8.66 2.77 2.58
CA THR A 162 7.68 1.83 3.15
C THR A 162 6.28 2.41 3.05
N ILE A 163 5.25 1.55 3.07
CA ILE A 163 3.87 2.03 3.09
C ILE A 163 3.56 2.82 4.37
N SER A 164 4.21 2.50 5.50
CA SER A 164 4.09 3.27 6.75
C SER A 164 4.69 4.67 6.64
N ASP A 165 5.88 4.80 6.04
CA ASP A 165 6.51 6.12 5.84
C ASP A 165 5.71 6.97 4.83
N LEU A 166 5.24 6.32 3.76
CA LEU A 166 4.35 6.95 2.79
C LEU A 166 3.07 7.46 3.46
N LEU A 167 2.41 6.63 4.27
CA LEU A 167 1.21 6.99 5.01
C LEU A 167 1.44 8.24 5.86
N THR A 168 2.54 8.29 6.60
CA THR A 168 2.90 9.45 7.43
C THR A 168 3.09 10.71 6.58
N ALA A 169 3.84 10.60 5.48
CA ALA A 169 4.15 11.73 4.61
C ALA A 169 2.92 12.29 3.87
N VAL A 170 1.99 11.44 3.44
CA VAL A 170 0.82 11.87 2.66
C VAL A 170 -0.37 12.24 3.52
N ARG A 171 -0.43 11.84 4.80
CA ARG A 171 -1.55 12.17 5.71
C ARG A 171 -1.94 13.66 5.72
N PRO A 172 -1.03 14.62 5.86
CA PRO A 172 -1.40 16.04 5.86
C PRO A 172 -1.76 16.58 4.46
N LEU A 173 -1.37 15.89 3.38
CA LEU A 173 -1.52 16.38 2.01
C LEU A 173 -2.75 15.78 1.31
N HIS A 174 -2.99 14.49 1.53
CA HIS A 174 -3.97 13.65 0.86
C HIS A 174 -4.70 12.75 1.87
N PRO A 175 -5.59 13.29 2.72
CA PRO A 175 -6.21 12.54 3.81
C PRO A 175 -6.94 11.26 3.38
N SER A 176 -7.63 11.30 2.22
CA SER A 176 -8.32 10.11 1.71
C SER A 176 -7.36 9.02 1.23
N PHE A 177 -6.20 9.39 0.67
CA PHE A 177 -5.15 8.42 0.34
C PHE A 177 -4.53 7.82 1.61
N ALA A 178 -4.33 8.65 2.64
CA ALA A 178 -3.87 8.14 3.93
C ALA A 178 -4.86 7.15 4.57
N GLU A 179 -6.17 7.38 4.47
CA GLU A 179 -7.16 6.39 4.95
C GLU A 179 -7.11 5.09 4.14
N LEU A 180 -6.92 5.16 2.82
CA LEU A 180 -6.69 3.97 2.00
C LEU A 180 -5.46 3.18 2.48
N LEU A 181 -4.35 3.88 2.75
CA LEU A 181 -3.11 3.27 3.25
C LEU A 181 -3.24 2.75 4.68
N ARG A 182 -4.05 3.37 5.55
CA ARG A 182 -4.36 2.83 6.89
C ARG A 182 -4.97 1.43 6.79
N ARG A 183 -5.77 1.18 5.75
CA ARG A 183 -6.37 -0.12 5.44
C ARG A 183 -5.54 -0.98 4.48
N TYR A 184 -4.34 -0.55 4.10
CA TYR A 184 -3.40 -1.35 3.32
C TYR A 184 -2.78 -2.42 4.22
N ALA A 185 -3.15 -3.68 4.02
CA ALA A 185 -2.68 -4.81 4.84
C ALA A 185 -2.81 -4.53 6.36
N SER A 186 -1.76 -4.80 7.14
CA SER A 186 -1.64 -4.48 8.56
C SER A 186 -0.38 -3.64 8.83
N VAL A 187 -0.24 -3.03 10.01
CA VAL A 187 0.95 -2.24 10.39
C VAL A 187 2.25 -3.02 10.15
N GLN A 188 2.28 -4.31 10.52
CA GLN A 188 3.45 -5.17 10.36
C GLN A 188 3.88 -5.30 8.89
N VAL A 189 2.90 -5.46 7.99
CA VAL A 189 3.17 -5.53 6.55
C VAL A 189 3.56 -4.15 6.03
N ARG A 190 2.91 -3.07 6.46
CA ARG A 190 3.20 -1.71 6.00
C ARG A 190 4.61 -1.23 6.37
N ASN A 191 5.12 -1.69 7.51
CA ASN A 191 6.49 -1.39 7.98
C ASN A 191 7.57 -2.05 7.13
N ALA A 192 7.23 -3.04 6.28
CA ALA A 192 8.18 -3.74 5.41
C ALA A 192 7.89 -3.51 3.92
N ALA A 193 6.61 -3.56 3.51
CA ALA A 193 6.20 -3.37 2.13
C ALA A 193 6.57 -1.98 1.63
N THR A 194 7.03 -1.89 0.38
CA THR A 194 7.41 -0.61 -0.24
C THR A 194 6.47 -0.25 -1.38
N ILE A 195 6.34 1.05 -1.65
CA ILE A 195 5.51 1.54 -2.76
C ILE A 195 6.03 1.07 -4.12
N GLY A 196 7.34 1.01 -4.30
CA GLY A 196 7.96 0.47 -5.52
C GLY A 196 7.68 -1.01 -5.70
N GLY A 197 7.75 -1.80 -4.62
CA GLY A 197 7.37 -3.22 -4.65
C GLY A 197 5.89 -3.41 -5.00
N ASN A 198 5.00 -2.58 -4.44
CA ASN A 198 3.58 -2.61 -4.75
C ASN A 198 3.30 -2.35 -6.25
N ILE A 199 3.97 -1.36 -6.84
CA ILE A 199 3.86 -1.05 -8.28
C ILE A 199 4.50 -2.16 -9.13
N ALA A 200 5.73 -2.55 -8.82
CA ALA A 200 6.50 -3.53 -9.59
C ALA A 200 5.91 -4.95 -9.54
N ASN A 201 5.12 -5.28 -8.52
CA ASN A 201 4.36 -6.54 -8.45
C ASN A 201 3.27 -6.60 -9.54
N GLY A 202 2.76 -5.45 -10.00
CA GLY A 202 1.84 -5.41 -11.14
C GLY A 202 0.47 -6.06 -10.89
N SER A 203 0.06 -6.17 -9.63
CA SER A 203 -1.18 -6.83 -9.25
C SER A 203 -2.40 -5.96 -9.56
N PRO A 204 -3.46 -6.50 -10.21
CA PRO A 204 -4.68 -5.73 -10.51
C PRO A 204 -5.47 -5.31 -9.28
N ILE A 205 -5.17 -5.90 -8.12
CA ILE A 205 -5.83 -5.65 -6.83
C ILE A 205 -4.90 -4.93 -5.84
N GLY A 206 -3.77 -4.39 -6.31
CA GLY A 206 -2.96 -3.48 -5.51
C GLY A 206 -3.72 -2.18 -5.23
N ASP A 207 -3.75 -1.76 -3.97
CA ASP A 207 -4.48 -0.54 -3.56
C ASP A 207 -3.73 0.75 -3.94
N GLY A 208 -2.39 0.70 -4.08
CA GLY A 208 -1.56 1.86 -4.40
C GLY A 208 -1.83 2.45 -5.80
N PRO A 209 -1.76 1.66 -6.89
CA PRO A 209 -1.84 2.19 -8.25
C PRO A 209 -3.12 2.97 -8.55
N PRO A 210 -4.34 2.53 -8.18
CA PRO A 210 -5.55 3.31 -8.44
C PRO A 210 -5.51 4.72 -7.84
N ALA A 211 -5.03 4.87 -6.59
CA ALA A 211 -4.93 6.18 -5.95
C ALA A 211 -3.90 7.09 -6.64
N LEU A 212 -2.74 6.52 -6.99
CA LEU A 212 -1.67 7.23 -7.68
C LEU A 212 -2.09 7.66 -9.10
N ILE A 213 -2.79 6.81 -9.84
CA ILE A 213 -3.34 7.13 -11.18
C ILE A 213 -4.39 8.25 -11.09
N ALA A 214 -5.28 8.21 -10.09
CA ALA A 214 -6.29 9.25 -9.87
C ALA A 214 -5.64 10.62 -9.53
N MET A 215 -4.49 10.62 -8.87
CA MET A 215 -3.68 11.83 -8.65
C MET A 215 -2.82 12.25 -9.86
N GLY A 216 -2.75 11.43 -10.92
CA GLY A 216 -1.90 11.70 -12.07
C GLY A 216 -0.41 11.54 -11.79
N ALA A 217 -0.04 10.58 -10.95
CA ALA A 217 1.35 10.32 -10.59
C ALA A 217 2.20 9.92 -11.82
N THR A 218 3.44 10.40 -11.83
CA THR A 218 4.48 10.00 -12.79
C THR A 218 5.34 8.90 -12.18
N LEU A 219 5.58 7.81 -12.93
CA LEU A 219 6.50 6.74 -12.59
C LEU A 219 7.88 7.03 -13.20
N HIS A 220 8.92 6.82 -12.41
CA HIS A 220 10.32 6.91 -12.83
C HIS A 220 10.95 5.51 -12.82
N LEU A 221 11.37 5.04 -13.99
CA LEU A 221 12.07 3.77 -14.18
C LEU A 221 13.54 4.05 -14.49
N ARG A 222 14.45 3.24 -13.96
CA ARG A 222 15.90 3.38 -14.17
C ARG A 222 16.51 2.09 -14.72
N GLN A 223 17.38 2.25 -15.72
CA GLN A 223 18.16 1.20 -16.35
C GLN A 223 19.61 1.71 -16.50
N GLY A 224 20.53 1.20 -15.66
CA GLY A 224 21.90 1.70 -15.58
C GLY A 224 21.94 3.22 -15.31
N GLY A 225 22.61 3.96 -16.18
CA GLY A 225 22.69 5.43 -16.14
C GLY A 225 21.51 6.18 -16.80
N THR A 226 20.49 5.46 -17.28
CA THR A 226 19.34 6.06 -17.99
C THR A 226 18.06 5.99 -17.16
N THR A 227 17.24 7.02 -17.26
CA THR A 227 15.92 7.09 -16.63
C THR A 227 14.86 7.36 -17.69
N ARG A 228 13.68 6.73 -17.55
CA ARG A 228 12.49 7.12 -18.29
C ARG A 228 11.34 7.44 -17.34
N ASP A 229 10.50 8.35 -17.81
CA ASP A 229 9.33 8.80 -17.08
C ASP A 229 8.06 8.48 -17.87
N MET A 230 6.98 8.12 -17.18
CA MET A 230 5.67 7.93 -17.79
C MET A 230 4.53 8.15 -16.79
N PRO A 231 3.31 8.47 -17.25
CA PRO A 231 2.11 8.31 -16.43
C PRO A 231 2.03 6.89 -15.87
N LEU A 232 1.76 6.75 -14.58
CA LEU A 232 1.78 5.44 -13.90
C LEU A 232 0.84 4.41 -14.55
N GLU A 233 -0.31 4.85 -15.06
CA GLU A 233 -1.27 3.98 -15.74
C GLU A 233 -0.68 3.27 -16.98
N ASN A 234 0.32 3.86 -17.64
CA ASN A 234 0.95 3.30 -18.84
C ASN A 234 1.93 2.16 -18.52
N PHE A 235 2.31 2.00 -17.25
CA PHE A 235 3.21 0.92 -16.83
C PHE A 235 2.53 -0.45 -16.86
N PHE A 236 1.21 -0.52 -16.67
CA PHE A 236 0.46 -1.78 -16.61
C PHE A 236 -0.15 -2.09 -17.98
N LEU A 237 0.44 -3.04 -18.71
CA LEU A 237 0.02 -3.36 -20.08
C LEU A 237 -1.10 -4.39 -20.11
N GLU A 238 -0.87 -5.52 -19.44
CA GLU A 238 -1.79 -6.65 -19.37
C GLU A 238 -1.64 -7.34 -18.00
N TYR A 239 -2.53 -8.28 -17.69
CA TYR A 239 -2.39 -9.06 -16.46
C TYR A 239 -1.03 -9.78 -16.42
N ARG A 240 -0.23 -9.50 -15.38
CA ARG A 240 1.15 -9.99 -15.20
C ARG A 240 2.17 -9.49 -16.24
N LYS A 241 1.89 -8.38 -16.94
CA LYS A 241 2.82 -7.77 -17.90
C LYS A 241 2.88 -6.26 -17.70
N GLN A 242 4.09 -5.77 -17.51
CA GLN A 242 4.38 -4.34 -17.30
C GLN A 242 5.35 -3.84 -18.37
N ASP A 243 5.37 -2.53 -18.64
CA ASP A 243 6.42 -1.89 -19.45
C ASP A 243 7.70 -1.75 -18.60
N ARG A 244 8.40 -2.87 -18.42
CA ARG A 244 9.70 -2.94 -17.73
C ARG A 244 10.69 -3.67 -18.62
N ARG A 245 11.77 -2.99 -19.01
CA ARG A 245 12.87 -3.59 -19.79
C ARG A 245 13.75 -4.50 -18.90
N PRO A 246 14.46 -5.48 -19.48
CA PRO A 246 15.48 -6.24 -18.75
C PRO A 246 16.53 -5.29 -18.14
N GLY A 247 16.83 -5.45 -16.84
CA GLY A 247 17.77 -4.59 -16.12
C GLY A 247 17.19 -3.23 -15.70
N GLU A 248 15.90 -3.01 -15.90
CA GLU A 248 15.20 -1.79 -15.48
C GLU A 248 14.40 -2.02 -14.19
N PHE A 249 14.45 -1.06 -13.26
CA PHE A 249 13.72 -1.12 -11.99
C PHE A 249 12.93 0.17 -11.74
N VAL A 250 11.92 0.08 -10.86
CA VAL A 250 11.17 1.25 -10.38
C VAL A 250 12.06 2.03 -9.43
N GLU A 251 12.39 3.27 -9.79
CA GLU A 251 13.23 4.15 -8.97
C GLU A 251 12.39 5.02 -8.04
N ALA A 252 11.33 5.64 -8.56
CA ALA A 252 10.51 6.56 -7.79
C ALA A 252 9.13 6.78 -8.44
N ILE A 253 8.26 7.46 -7.69
CA ILE A 253 7.08 8.14 -8.22
C ILE A 253 7.11 9.62 -7.86
N THR A 254 6.50 10.44 -8.69
CA THR A 254 6.22 11.85 -8.39
C THR A 254 4.71 12.07 -8.37
N LEU A 255 4.19 12.69 -7.31
CA LEU A 255 2.77 13.04 -7.16
C LEU A 255 2.60 14.52 -6.75
N PRO A 256 1.48 15.17 -7.09
CA PRO A 256 1.23 16.55 -6.67
C PRO A 256 1.07 16.65 -5.15
N THR A 257 1.46 17.76 -4.54
CA THR A 257 1.26 18.01 -3.10
C THR A 257 -0.18 18.35 -2.74
N ALA A 258 -1.04 18.61 -3.73
CA ALA A 258 -2.45 18.93 -3.52
C ALA A 258 -3.33 18.21 -4.54
N ALA A 259 -4.31 17.46 -4.04
CA ALA A 259 -5.40 16.87 -4.81
C ALA A 259 -6.67 16.89 -3.96
N PRO A 260 -7.26 18.07 -3.67
CA PRO A 260 -8.30 18.23 -2.65
C PRO A 260 -9.59 17.46 -2.97
N ALA A 261 -9.86 17.23 -4.25
CA ALA A 261 -10.99 16.45 -4.73
C ALA A 261 -10.72 14.93 -4.73
N LEU A 262 -9.52 14.47 -4.36
CA LEU A 262 -9.21 13.04 -4.30
C LEU A 262 -10.08 12.36 -3.24
N ARG A 263 -10.73 11.27 -3.63
CA ARG A 263 -11.31 10.30 -2.72
C ARG A 263 -10.94 8.88 -3.13
N CYS A 264 -10.57 8.08 -2.14
CA CYS A 264 -10.17 6.69 -2.29
C CYS A 264 -11.11 5.80 -1.48
N TYR A 265 -11.74 4.83 -2.13
CA TYR A 265 -12.67 3.91 -1.49
C TYR A 265 -12.23 2.47 -1.69
N LYS A 266 -12.08 1.76 -0.57
CA LYS A 266 -11.73 0.35 -0.53
C LYS A 266 -12.92 -0.48 -0.05
N VAL A 267 -13.36 -1.41 -0.89
CA VAL A 267 -14.45 -2.35 -0.60
C VAL A 267 -13.91 -3.77 -0.57
N SER A 268 -14.08 -4.42 0.59
CA SER A 268 -13.59 -5.75 0.92
C SER A 268 -14.57 -6.43 1.88
N LYS A 269 -14.43 -7.73 2.15
CA LYS A 269 -15.35 -8.45 3.05
C LYS A 269 -15.18 -8.02 4.50
N ARG A 270 -13.95 -7.70 4.90
CA ARG A 270 -13.59 -7.14 6.20
C ARG A 270 -12.92 -5.78 6.02
N PHE A 271 -13.11 -4.86 6.95
CA PHE A 271 -12.53 -3.51 6.84
C PHE A 271 -11.00 -3.52 6.87
N ASP A 272 -10.42 -4.08 7.91
CA ASP A 272 -8.96 -4.10 8.11
C ASP A 272 -8.34 -5.43 7.65
N GLN A 273 -7.09 -5.31 7.17
CA GLN A 273 -6.27 -6.43 6.69
C GLN A 273 -7.04 -7.36 5.73
N ASP A 274 -7.62 -6.78 4.68
CA ASP A 274 -8.30 -7.53 3.63
C ASP A 274 -7.89 -7.00 2.25
N ILE A 275 -7.99 -7.86 1.25
CA ILE A 275 -7.68 -7.53 -0.15
C ILE A 275 -8.95 -6.98 -0.80
N SER A 276 -8.81 -5.86 -1.51
CA SER A 276 -9.91 -5.21 -2.20
C SER A 276 -10.62 -6.14 -3.19
N ALA A 277 -11.94 -6.21 -3.09
CA ALA A 277 -12.77 -6.62 -4.22
C ALA A 277 -12.83 -5.48 -5.24
N VAL A 278 -13.10 -4.26 -4.77
CA VAL A 278 -13.11 -3.05 -5.58
C VAL A 278 -12.34 -1.97 -4.84
N CYS A 279 -11.37 -1.35 -5.50
CA CYS A 279 -10.69 -0.14 -5.03
C CYS A 279 -10.95 0.96 -6.07
N GLY A 280 -11.78 1.94 -5.73
CA GLY A 280 -12.13 3.05 -6.62
C GLY A 280 -11.54 4.36 -6.12
N CYS A 281 -10.79 5.06 -6.97
CA CYS A 281 -10.18 6.35 -6.65
C CYS A 281 -10.63 7.41 -7.65
N PHE A 282 -11.11 8.54 -7.14
CA PHE A 282 -11.79 9.58 -7.90
C PHE A 282 -11.14 10.93 -7.64
N ASN A 283 -10.91 11.70 -8.69
CA ASN A 283 -10.40 13.06 -8.62
C ASN A 283 -11.02 13.87 -9.76
N VAL A 284 -12.10 14.59 -9.47
CA VAL A 284 -12.88 15.36 -10.42
C VAL A 284 -12.78 16.84 -10.08
N THR A 285 -12.35 17.65 -11.05
CA THR A 285 -12.30 19.11 -10.93
C THR A 285 -13.61 19.70 -11.44
N VAL A 286 -14.23 20.54 -10.61
CA VAL A 286 -15.47 21.25 -10.94
C VAL A 286 -15.19 22.75 -10.89
N ALA A 287 -15.50 23.46 -11.99
CA ALA A 287 -15.44 24.92 -12.08
C ALA A 287 -16.77 25.43 -12.62
N ASP A 288 -17.31 26.49 -12.00
CA ASP A 288 -18.60 27.09 -12.38
C ASP A 288 -19.74 26.07 -12.52
N GLY A 289 -19.78 25.09 -11.61
CA GLY A 289 -20.80 24.04 -11.57
C GLY A 289 -20.66 22.97 -12.66
N ARG A 290 -19.56 22.94 -13.43
CA ARG A 290 -19.29 21.96 -14.49
C ARG A 290 -18.00 21.20 -14.27
N VAL A 291 -17.97 19.96 -14.71
CA VAL A 291 -16.76 19.13 -14.66
C VAL A 291 -15.77 19.57 -15.73
N THR A 292 -14.57 19.99 -15.32
CA THR A 292 -13.49 20.43 -16.22
C THR A 292 -12.37 19.40 -16.36
N ALA A 293 -12.23 18.49 -15.41
CA ALA A 293 -11.32 17.35 -15.48
C ALA A 293 -11.84 16.19 -14.65
N ALA A 294 -11.59 14.96 -15.10
CA ALA A 294 -11.94 13.74 -14.36
C ALA A 294 -10.82 12.70 -14.49
N ARG A 295 -10.29 12.26 -13.33
CA ARG A 295 -9.42 11.10 -13.22
C ARG A 295 -10.06 10.10 -12.25
N ILE A 296 -10.53 8.98 -12.80
CA ILE A 296 -11.25 7.94 -12.10
C ILE A 296 -10.56 6.62 -12.40
N ALA A 297 -9.96 6.00 -11.40
CA ALA A 297 -9.16 4.79 -11.56
C ALA A 297 -9.61 3.69 -10.61
N PHE A 298 -9.49 2.45 -11.09
CA PHE A 298 -9.95 1.27 -10.36
C PHE A 298 -8.92 0.15 -10.29
N GLY A 299 -8.87 -0.50 -9.13
CA GLY A 299 -8.29 -1.82 -8.90
C GLY A 299 -9.37 -2.88 -8.69
N GLY A 300 -9.10 -4.13 -9.08
CA GLY A 300 -10.01 -5.28 -8.94
C GLY A 300 -11.16 -5.33 -9.96
N MET A 301 -11.16 -4.42 -10.95
CA MET A 301 -12.19 -4.32 -11.98
C MET A 301 -11.75 -4.85 -13.36
N ALA A 302 -10.44 -5.06 -13.56
CA ALA A 302 -9.85 -5.58 -14.80
C ALA A 302 -8.55 -6.35 -14.48
N GLY A 303 -7.89 -6.87 -15.52
CA GLY A 303 -6.58 -7.53 -15.41
C GLY A 303 -5.42 -6.60 -15.03
N ILE A 304 -5.64 -5.29 -15.05
CA ILE A 304 -4.70 -4.23 -14.67
C ILE A 304 -5.45 -3.12 -13.90
N PRO A 305 -4.77 -2.34 -13.03
CA PRO A 305 -5.34 -1.09 -12.56
C PRO A 305 -5.43 -0.11 -13.74
N LYS A 306 -6.61 0.46 -13.98
CA LYS A 306 -6.82 1.38 -15.11
C LYS A 306 -7.88 2.44 -14.84
N ARG A 307 -7.90 3.45 -15.70
CA ARG A 307 -8.91 4.51 -15.71
C ARG A 307 -10.24 4.03 -16.29
N ALA A 308 -11.32 4.67 -15.84
CA ALA A 308 -12.68 4.53 -16.34
C ALA A 308 -12.95 5.64 -17.38
N THR A 309 -12.28 5.57 -18.54
CA THR A 309 -12.24 6.67 -19.51
C THR A 309 -13.63 6.99 -20.07
N THR A 310 -14.47 5.99 -20.30
CA THR A 310 -15.84 6.21 -20.78
C THR A 310 -16.70 6.92 -19.73
N VAL A 311 -16.48 6.63 -18.44
CA VAL A 311 -17.12 7.36 -17.33
C VAL A 311 -16.59 8.79 -17.22
N GLU A 312 -15.28 8.99 -17.37
CA GLU A 312 -14.66 10.32 -17.34
C GLU A 312 -15.21 11.21 -18.47
N ASP A 313 -15.29 10.67 -19.70
CA ASP A 313 -15.84 11.37 -20.87
C ASP A 313 -17.32 11.72 -20.69
N ALA A 314 -18.09 10.82 -20.07
CA ALA A 314 -19.50 11.07 -19.77
C ALA A 314 -19.72 12.19 -18.73
N LEU A 315 -18.72 12.47 -17.88
CA LEU A 315 -18.76 13.56 -16.92
C LEU A 315 -18.26 14.88 -17.51
N LEU A 316 -17.28 14.84 -18.42
CA LEU A 316 -16.60 16.02 -18.92
C LEU A 316 -17.57 17.04 -19.56
N ASN A 317 -17.40 18.31 -19.21
CA ASN A 317 -18.25 19.44 -19.62
C ASN A 317 -19.73 19.37 -19.17
N GLN A 318 -20.13 18.33 -18.43
CA GLN A 318 -21.47 18.21 -17.88
C GLN A 318 -21.61 18.99 -16.56
N PRO A 319 -22.83 19.40 -16.18
CA PRO A 319 -23.10 19.93 -14.85
C PRO A 319 -22.74 18.92 -13.76
N TRP A 320 -22.12 19.36 -12.66
CA TRP A 320 -21.90 18.53 -11.49
C TRP A 320 -23.20 18.38 -10.68
N ALA A 321 -24.05 17.46 -11.12
CA ALA A 321 -25.41 17.27 -10.59
C ALA A 321 -25.81 15.80 -10.55
N GLU A 322 -26.76 15.45 -9.69
CA GLU A 322 -27.15 14.07 -9.44
C GLU A 322 -27.66 13.33 -10.70
N HIS A 323 -28.35 14.02 -11.61
CA HIS A 323 -28.80 13.43 -12.87
C HIS A 323 -27.61 13.05 -13.78
N THR A 324 -26.57 13.90 -13.83
CA THR A 324 -25.31 13.61 -14.55
C THR A 324 -24.63 12.38 -13.95
N ILE A 325 -24.56 12.30 -12.62
CA ILE A 325 -23.97 11.14 -11.93
C ILE A 325 -24.74 9.86 -12.29
N ARG A 326 -26.07 9.87 -12.20
CA ARG A 326 -26.92 8.71 -12.58
C ARG A 326 -26.73 8.28 -14.03
N GLN A 327 -26.45 9.19 -14.95
CA GLN A 327 -26.14 8.86 -16.34
C GLN A 327 -24.74 8.27 -16.48
N ALA A 328 -23.73 8.91 -15.88
CA ALA A 328 -22.34 8.47 -15.96
C ALA A 328 -22.10 7.08 -15.34
N THR A 329 -22.87 6.67 -14.33
CA THR A 329 -22.74 5.32 -13.75
C THR A 329 -23.03 4.20 -14.76
N GLN A 330 -23.86 4.44 -15.77
CA GLN A 330 -24.14 3.45 -16.81
C GLN A 330 -22.90 3.15 -17.65
N SER A 331 -21.96 4.10 -17.76
CA SER A 331 -20.76 3.97 -18.58
C SER A 331 -19.73 2.99 -18.02
N PHE A 332 -19.81 2.63 -16.73
CA PHE A 332 -18.87 1.68 -16.11
C PHE A 332 -18.83 0.31 -16.81
N ALA A 333 -19.94 -0.12 -17.40
CA ALA A 333 -20.03 -1.41 -18.10
C ALA A 333 -19.22 -1.44 -19.42
N TYR A 334 -18.96 -0.27 -20.02
CA TYR A 334 -18.10 -0.17 -21.20
C TYR A 334 -16.61 -0.19 -20.82
N ASP A 335 -16.27 0.36 -19.65
CA ASP A 335 -14.88 0.37 -19.17
C ASP A 335 -14.47 -0.97 -18.55
N PHE A 336 -15.38 -1.68 -17.87
CA PHE A 336 -15.02 -2.86 -17.07
C PHE A 336 -15.95 -4.05 -17.30
N GLN A 337 -15.32 -5.23 -17.37
CA GLN A 337 -15.95 -6.55 -17.37
C GLN A 337 -15.34 -7.39 -16.24
N PRO A 338 -15.71 -7.13 -14.98
CA PRO A 338 -15.04 -7.71 -13.82
C PRO A 338 -15.27 -9.22 -13.72
N MET A 339 -14.33 -9.93 -13.11
CA MET A 339 -14.45 -11.38 -12.86
C MET A 339 -15.25 -11.69 -11.58
N THR A 340 -15.79 -12.90 -11.50
CA THR A 340 -16.33 -13.48 -10.26
C THR A 340 -15.25 -14.33 -9.58
N ASP A 341 -15.10 -14.18 -8.27
CA ASP A 341 -14.23 -15.02 -7.43
C ASP A 341 -14.81 -15.18 -6.01
N MET A 342 -14.05 -15.82 -5.11
CA MET A 342 -14.48 -15.97 -3.71
C MET A 342 -14.64 -14.63 -2.94
N ARG A 343 -14.18 -13.49 -3.46
CA ARG A 343 -14.23 -12.17 -2.84
C ARG A 343 -15.53 -11.48 -3.20
N ALA A 344 -15.91 -11.52 -4.47
CA ALA A 344 -17.15 -10.93 -4.96
C ALA A 344 -17.53 -11.46 -6.36
N SER A 345 -18.83 -11.43 -6.65
CA SER A 345 -19.33 -11.64 -8.01
C SER A 345 -19.03 -10.44 -8.91
N ALA A 346 -18.96 -10.68 -10.23
CA ALA A 346 -18.84 -9.66 -11.25
C ALA A 346 -19.93 -8.58 -11.14
N THR A 347 -21.19 -9.01 -10.96
CA THR A 347 -22.34 -8.10 -10.78
C THR A 347 -22.17 -7.21 -9.55
N TYR A 348 -21.72 -7.78 -8.42
CA TYR A 348 -21.46 -6.99 -7.21
C TYR A 348 -20.35 -5.97 -7.43
N ARG A 349 -19.25 -6.37 -8.07
CA ARG A 349 -18.12 -5.47 -8.38
C ARG A 349 -18.56 -4.27 -9.24
N LEU A 350 -19.34 -4.53 -10.30
CA LEU A 350 -19.85 -3.49 -11.19
C LEU A 350 -20.81 -2.54 -10.45
N GLN A 351 -21.77 -3.09 -9.70
CA GLN A 351 -22.70 -2.28 -8.90
C GLN A 351 -21.96 -1.42 -7.86
N VAL A 352 -20.93 -1.95 -7.22
CA VAL A 352 -20.10 -1.20 -6.27
C VAL A 352 -19.39 -0.05 -6.97
N ALA A 353 -18.74 -0.27 -8.13
CA ALA A 353 -18.07 0.80 -8.87
C ALA A 353 -19.01 1.97 -9.18
N GLN A 354 -20.24 1.66 -9.61
CA GLN A 354 -21.30 2.65 -9.84
C GLN A 354 -21.69 3.39 -8.56
N ASN A 355 -21.95 2.66 -7.48
CA ASN A 355 -22.32 3.26 -6.19
C ASN A 355 -21.21 4.11 -5.59
N LEU A 356 -19.94 3.80 -5.87
CA LEU A 356 -18.80 4.60 -5.42
C LEU A 356 -18.74 5.98 -6.12
N LEU A 357 -19.18 6.10 -7.37
CA LEU A 357 -19.33 7.41 -8.01
C LEU A 357 -20.45 8.23 -7.37
N THR A 358 -21.57 7.58 -7.03
CA THR A 358 -22.65 8.23 -6.25
C THR A 358 -22.16 8.65 -4.86
N ARG A 359 -21.42 7.77 -4.16
CA ARG A 359 -20.78 8.09 -2.88
C ARG A 359 -19.88 9.30 -2.99
N TYR A 360 -19.05 9.35 -4.03
CA TYR A 360 -18.13 10.45 -4.30
C TYR A 360 -18.84 11.80 -4.44
N PHE A 361 -19.96 11.83 -5.17
CA PHE A 361 -20.78 13.03 -5.31
C PHE A 361 -21.28 13.56 -3.95
N HIS A 362 -21.82 12.66 -3.11
CA HIS A 362 -22.30 13.03 -1.77
C HIS A 362 -21.17 13.40 -0.79
N ASP A 363 -20.02 12.72 -0.89
CA ASP A 363 -18.81 12.99 -0.10
C ASP A 363 -18.31 14.42 -0.34
N LEU A 364 -18.16 14.83 -1.62
CA LEU A 364 -17.76 16.20 -1.96
C LEU A 364 -18.79 17.25 -1.55
N ALA A 365 -20.07 16.89 -1.46
CA ALA A 365 -21.13 17.76 -0.95
C ALA A 365 -21.17 17.86 0.59
N GLY A 366 -20.25 17.19 1.31
CA GLY A 366 -20.20 17.19 2.77
C GLY A 366 -21.28 16.31 3.43
N SER A 367 -21.95 15.45 2.66
CA SER A 367 -22.92 14.50 3.23
C SER A 367 -22.18 13.37 3.96
N PRO A 368 -22.69 12.87 5.10
CA PRO A 368 -22.13 11.70 5.76
C PRO A 368 -22.27 10.45 4.87
N VAL A 369 -21.15 9.83 4.51
CA VAL A 369 -21.13 8.67 3.60
C VAL A 369 -20.28 7.49 4.09
N ASP A 370 -19.60 7.66 5.22
CA ASP A 370 -18.67 6.65 5.73
C ASP A 370 -19.20 5.98 7.00
N VAL A 371 -19.46 4.68 6.89
CA VAL A 371 -19.90 3.86 8.02
C VAL A 371 -18.86 3.83 9.14
N LEU A 372 -17.57 3.98 8.83
CA LEU A 372 -16.50 4.01 9.82
C LEU A 372 -16.44 5.32 10.64
N GLN A 373 -17.19 6.34 10.25
CA GLN A 373 -17.29 7.61 10.98
C GLN A 373 -18.51 7.67 11.90
N VAL A 374 -19.39 6.66 11.85
CA VAL A 374 -20.57 6.58 12.73
C VAL A 374 -20.13 6.28 14.15
N GLN A 375 -20.53 7.12 15.09
CA GLN A 375 -20.27 6.90 16.51
C GLN A 375 -21.32 5.94 17.11
N PRO A 376 -20.91 4.92 17.90
CA PRO A 376 -21.81 3.98 18.56
C PRO A 376 -22.80 4.58 19.56
#